data_AF-A0A951AB21-F1
#
_entry.id   AF-A0A951AB21-F1
#
_cell.length_a   1.000
_cell.length_b   1.000
_cell.length_c   1.000
_cell.angle_alpha   90.00
_cell.angle_beta   90.00
_cell.angle_gamma   90.00
#
_symmetry.space_group_name_H-M   'P 1'
#
loop_
_entity.id
_entity.type
_entity.pdbx_description
1 polymer ?
#
loop_
_entity_poly.entity_id
_entity_poly.type
_entity_poly.pdbx_seq_one_letter_code
_entity_poly.pdbx_strand_id
1 'polypeptide(L)'
;CPACTMWADGFNGVLPHLESRAAFVVSSPDEPETQRAFAASRGWRFRMVSHQGTNFAADLGYRSDKGWLPGVSVFRRAGNRIYRVSDTEFGPGDDFCTVYHLFDLLPEGAAGWRPKYSYS
;
A
#
# COMPACT_ATOMS: atom_id res chain seq x y z
N CYS A 1 -2.31 -6.37 -6.40
CA CYS A 1 -3.50 -6.95 -5.73
C CYS A 1 -4.56 -5.87 -5.62
N PRO A 2 -5.88 -6.13 -5.79
CA PRO A 2 -6.89 -5.06 -5.82
C PRO A 2 -6.97 -4.24 -4.52
N ALA A 3 -6.87 -4.91 -3.37
CA ALA A 3 -6.75 -4.25 -2.07
C ALA A 3 -5.55 -3.29 -2.06
N CYS A 4 -4.33 -3.81 -2.25
CA CYS A 4 -3.08 -3.04 -2.34
C CYS A 4 -3.21 -1.80 -3.23
N THR A 5 -3.86 -1.93 -4.39
CA THR A 5 -4.09 -0.83 -5.33
C THR A 5 -4.94 0.28 -4.70
N MET A 6 -6.03 -0.06 -4.02
CA MET A 6 -6.92 0.93 -3.38
C MET A 6 -6.21 1.76 -2.30
N TRP A 7 -5.44 1.14 -1.40
CA TRP A 7 -4.66 1.89 -0.41
C TRP A 7 -3.60 2.77 -1.08
N ALA A 8 -2.91 2.23 -2.10
CA ALA A 8 -1.93 3.00 -2.88
C ALA A 8 -2.53 4.20 -3.62
N ASP A 9 -3.77 4.10 -4.13
CA ASP A 9 -4.49 5.24 -4.68
C ASP A 9 -4.72 6.34 -3.63
N GLY A 10 -5.08 5.95 -2.40
CA GLY A 10 -5.25 6.88 -1.28
C GLY A 10 -3.96 7.64 -0.93
N PHE A 11 -2.82 6.94 -0.87
CA PHE A 11 -1.53 7.55 -0.60
C PHE A 11 -1.14 8.60 -1.65
N ASN A 12 -1.54 8.40 -2.90
CA ASN A 12 -1.25 9.35 -3.97
C ASN A 12 -1.82 10.76 -3.67
N GLY A 13 -2.98 10.83 -3.02
CA GLY A 13 -3.63 12.10 -2.63
C GLY A 13 -2.90 12.83 -1.51
N VAL A 14 -2.38 12.09 -0.52
CA VAL A 14 -1.73 12.65 0.68
C VAL A 14 -0.21 12.69 0.62
N LEU A 15 0.39 12.23 -0.48
CA LEU A 15 1.84 12.09 -0.65
C LEU A 15 2.66 13.33 -0.21
N PRO A 16 2.31 14.58 -0.58
CA PRO A 16 3.10 15.74 -0.16
C PRO A 16 3.17 15.92 1.36
N HIS A 17 2.10 15.54 2.09
CA HIS A 17 2.09 15.58 3.55
C HIS A 17 3.02 14.53 4.14
N LEU A 18 3.03 13.31 3.59
CA LEU A 18 3.93 12.23 4.02
C LEU A 18 5.39 12.61 3.78
N GLU A 19 5.70 13.05 2.56
CA GLU A 19 7.06 13.40 2.14
C GLU A 19 7.62 14.65 2.82
N SER A 20 6.75 15.50 3.39
CA SER A 20 7.19 16.62 4.24
C SER A 20 7.90 16.16 5.52
N ARG A 21 7.70 14.91 5.95
CA ARG A 21 8.20 14.39 7.24
C ARG A 21 9.08 13.15 7.12
N ALA A 22 8.85 12.30 6.12
CA ALA A 22 9.56 11.04 5.92
C ALA A 22 9.62 10.66 4.43
N ALA A 23 10.69 9.98 4.02
CA ALA A 23 10.73 9.37 2.69
C ALA A 23 9.63 8.30 2.57
N PHE A 24 8.90 8.31 1.45
CA PHE A 24 7.81 7.39 1.20
C PHE A 24 8.06 6.59 -0.09
N VAL A 25 7.88 5.27 -0.02
CA VAL A 25 8.01 4.37 -1.18
C VAL A 25 6.94 3.30 -1.11
N VAL A 26 6.48 2.84 -2.28
CA VAL A 26 5.59 1.68 -2.38
C VAL A 26 6.34 0.52 -2.99
N SER A 27 6.25 -0.65 -2.38
CA SER A 27 6.95 -1.85 -2.80
C SER A 27 6.01 -2.92 -3.34
N SER A 28 6.40 -3.60 -4.42
CA SER A 28 5.69 -4.78 -4.94
C SER A 28 6.69 -5.82 -5.48
N PRO A 29 6.26 -7.07 -5.70
CA PRO A 29 7.11 -8.12 -6.27
C PRO A 29 7.26 -8.00 -7.79
N ASP A 30 6.63 -7.01 -8.41
CA ASP A 30 6.61 -6.87 -9.87
C ASP A 30 7.94 -6.29 -10.37
N GLU A 31 8.29 -6.62 -11.61
CA GLU A 31 9.45 -6.04 -12.29
C GLU A 31 9.36 -4.50 -12.33
N PRO A 32 10.48 -3.77 -12.24
CA PRO A 32 10.47 -2.30 -12.30
C PRO A 32 9.76 -1.72 -13.53
N GLU A 33 9.77 -2.41 -14.68
CA GLU A 33 9.02 -1.99 -15.86
C GLU A 33 7.50 -2.13 -15.68
N THR A 34 7.05 -3.25 -15.14
CA THR A 34 5.63 -3.48 -14.81
C THR A 34 5.15 -2.48 -13.76
N GLN A 35 5.95 -2.22 -12.71
CA GLN A 35 5.63 -1.22 -11.70
C GLN A 35 5.48 0.19 -12.30
N ARG A 36 6.39 0.58 -13.20
CA ARG A 36 6.32 1.88 -13.89
C ARG A 36 5.06 2.01 -14.74
N ALA A 37 4.75 0.99 -15.54
CA ALA A 37 3.55 1.00 -16.38
C ALA A 37 2.26 1.08 -15.54
N PHE A 38 2.18 0.33 -14.44
CA PHE A 38 1.03 0.33 -13.55
C PHE A 38 0.90 1.65 -12.78
N ALA A 39 2.00 2.18 -12.22
CA ALA A 39 1.99 3.47 -11.53
C ALA A 39 1.56 4.61 -12.48
N ALA A 40 2.05 4.59 -13.73
CA ALA A 40 1.66 5.56 -14.75
C ALA A 40 0.17 5.48 -15.09
N SER A 41 -0.40 4.28 -15.22
CA SER A 41 -1.83 4.11 -15.52
C SER A 41 -2.75 4.57 -14.38
N ARG A 42 -2.25 4.62 -13.15
CA ARG A 42 -2.94 5.14 -11.97
C ARG A 42 -2.61 6.60 -11.63
N GLY A 43 -1.68 7.22 -12.37
CA GLY A 43 -1.18 8.56 -12.05
C GLY A 43 -0.50 8.65 -10.67
N TRP A 44 0.09 7.55 -10.19
CA TRP A 44 0.80 7.51 -8.92
C TRP A 44 2.10 8.31 -9.01
N ARG A 45 2.38 9.12 -7.98
CA ARG A 45 3.52 10.05 -7.94
C ARG A 45 4.65 9.61 -7.01
N PHE A 46 4.41 8.61 -6.16
CA PHE A 46 5.42 8.10 -5.23
C PHE A 46 6.42 7.18 -5.93
N ARG A 47 7.58 7.02 -5.30
CA ARG A 47 8.61 6.10 -5.78
C ARG A 47 8.17 4.65 -5.60
N MET A 48 8.28 3.88 -6.68
CA MET A 48 8.12 2.43 -6.65
C MET A 48 9.46 1.73 -6.41
N VAL A 49 9.45 0.65 -5.64
CA VAL A 49 10.60 -0.24 -5.44
C VAL A 49 10.19 -1.69 -5.65
N SER A 50 10.98 -2.44 -6.42
CA SER A 50 10.73 -3.87 -6.60
C SER A 50 11.45 -4.66 -5.51
N HIS A 51 10.74 -5.63 -4.94
CA HIS A 51 11.32 -6.65 -4.07
C HIS A 51 11.29 -8.04 -4.74
N GLN A 52 11.20 -8.08 -6.06
CA GLN A 52 11.21 -9.32 -6.83
C GLN A 52 12.47 -10.15 -6.52
N GLY A 53 12.31 -11.47 -6.44
CA GLY A 53 13.41 -12.39 -6.17
C GLY A 53 13.92 -12.35 -4.72
N THR A 54 13.25 -11.63 -3.83
CA THR A 54 13.58 -11.55 -2.40
C THR A 54 12.45 -12.09 -1.53
N ASN A 55 12.78 -12.41 -0.28
CA ASN A 55 11.82 -12.72 0.77
C ASN A 55 11.34 -11.48 1.56
N PHE A 56 11.70 -10.27 1.13
CA PHE A 56 11.50 -9.03 1.91
C PHE A 56 10.08 -8.87 2.45
N ALA A 57 9.06 -8.96 1.60
CA ALA A 57 7.67 -8.82 2.04
C ALA A 57 7.20 -9.99 2.92
N ALA A 58 7.76 -11.19 2.77
CA ALA A 58 7.44 -12.33 3.64
C ALA A 58 8.07 -12.15 5.03
N ASP A 59 9.33 -11.73 5.11
CA ASP A 59 10.00 -11.40 6.38
C ASP A 59 9.30 -10.26 7.13
N LEU A 60 8.58 -9.40 6.40
CA LEU A 60 7.79 -8.33 6.98
C LEU A 60 6.36 -8.74 7.39
N GLY A 61 5.91 -9.96 7.09
CA GLY A 61 4.55 -10.42 7.39
C GLY A 61 3.51 -10.11 6.31
N TYR A 62 3.91 -9.54 5.17
CA TYR A 62 2.99 -9.15 4.08
C TYR A 62 2.79 -10.25 3.03
N ARG A 63 2.98 -11.52 3.42
CA ARG A 63 2.76 -12.70 2.58
C ARG A 63 2.01 -13.76 3.38
N SER A 64 0.94 -14.29 2.79
CA SER A 64 0.21 -15.46 3.28
C SER A 64 0.16 -16.54 2.21
N ASP A 65 -0.36 -17.71 2.56
CA ASP A 65 -0.64 -18.80 1.63
C ASP A 65 -1.63 -18.39 0.52
N LYS A 66 -2.45 -17.37 0.79
CA LYS A 66 -3.46 -16.82 -0.15
C LYS A 66 -2.91 -15.69 -1.02
N GLY A 67 -1.65 -15.28 -0.83
CA GLY A 67 -0.99 -14.26 -1.63
C GLY A 67 -0.45 -13.10 -0.81
N TRP A 68 -0.28 -11.95 -1.48
CA TRP A 68 0.27 -10.73 -0.88
C TRP A 68 -0.77 -10.00 -0.05
N LEU A 69 -0.35 -9.53 1.13
CA LEU A 69 -1.18 -8.75 2.04
C LEU A 69 -0.79 -7.27 1.96
N PRO A 70 -1.76 -6.33 1.99
CA PRO A 70 -1.45 -4.92 2.07
C PRO A 70 -1.04 -4.54 3.50
N GLY A 71 -0.09 -3.62 3.63
CA GLY A 71 0.38 -3.13 4.92
C GLY A 71 1.47 -2.08 4.75
N VAL A 72 1.97 -1.56 5.87
CA VAL A 72 3.02 -0.54 5.90
C VAL A 72 3.99 -0.78 7.04
N SER A 73 5.27 -0.63 6.74
CA SER A 73 6.35 -0.66 7.72
C SER A 73 7.08 0.68 7.76
N VAL A 74 7.34 1.17 8.96
CA VAL A 74 8.17 2.36 9.18
C VAL A 74 9.59 1.91 9.54
N PHE A 75 10.56 2.48 8.85
CA PHE A 75 11.97 2.19 9.08
C PHE A 75 12.71 3.43 9.58
N ARG A 76 13.64 3.22 10.51
CA ARG A 76 14.58 4.24 10.97
C ARG A 76 16.01 3.77 10.75
N ARG A 77 16.81 4.63 10.13
CA ARG A 77 18.26 4.44 10.05
C ARG A 77 18.95 4.99 11.30
N ALA A 78 19.85 4.22 11.90
CA ALA A 78 20.78 4.70 12.92
C ALA A 78 22.20 4.21 12.60
N GLY A 79 23.05 5.14 12.17
CA GLY A 79 24.38 4.82 11.63
C GLY A 79 24.28 3.93 10.39
N ASN A 80 24.91 2.76 10.45
CA ASN A 80 24.90 1.76 9.37
C ASN A 80 23.80 0.69 9.52
N ARG A 81 22.86 0.87 10.46
CA ARG A 81 21.77 -0.09 10.70
C ARG A 81 20.43 0.52 10.34
N ILE A 82 19.52 -0.32 9.86
CA ILE A 82 18.12 0.00 9.60
C ILE A 82 17.28 -0.84 10.55
N TYR A 83 16.34 -0.20 11.24
CA TYR A 83 15.41 -0.84 12.16
C TYR A 83 13.99 -0.64 11.64
N ARG A 84 13.19 -1.71 11.61
CA ARG A 84 11.73 -1.59 11.51
C ARG A 84 11.23 -1.14 12.89
N VAL A 85 10.65 0.05 12.96
CA VAL A 85 10.27 0.67 14.25
C VAL A 85 8.78 0.53 14.54
N SER A 86 7.96 0.37 13.52
CA SER A 86 6.53 0.08 13.65
C SER A 86 5.99 -0.45 12.33
N ASP A 87 4.82 -1.07 12.39
CA ASP A 87 4.09 -1.53 11.22
C ASP A 87 2.62 -1.79 11.53
N THR A 88 1.84 -1.96 10.46
CA THR A 88 0.47 -2.44 10.52
C THR A 88 0.08 -3.08 9.19
N GLU A 89 -0.82 -4.05 9.25
CA GLU A 89 -1.54 -4.55 8.09
C GLU A 89 -2.69 -3.59 7.72
N PHE A 90 -3.16 -3.69 6.48
CA PHE A 90 -4.31 -2.94 5.99
C PHE A 90 -5.51 -3.86 5.76
N GLY A 91 -6.71 -3.37 6.09
CA GLY A 91 -7.96 -4.10 5.98
C GLY A 91 -9.19 -3.21 6.17
N PRO A 92 -10.39 -3.72 5.86
CA PRO A 92 -11.62 -2.97 6.09
C PRO A 92 -11.71 -2.48 7.53
N GLY A 93 -11.98 -1.18 7.71
CA GLY A 93 -12.07 -0.53 9.01
C GLY A 93 -10.75 0.03 9.57
N ASP A 94 -9.64 -0.07 8.84
CA ASP A 94 -8.42 0.66 9.19
C ASP A 94 -8.54 2.17 8.92
N ASP A 95 -7.73 2.95 9.64
CA ASP A 95 -7.71 4.42 9.54
C ASP A 95 -6.99 4.94 8.27
N PHE A 96 -6.45 4.05 7.44
CA PHE A 96 -5.63 4.38 6.28
C PHE A 96 -6.42 4.35 4.96
N CYS A 97 -7.71 3.98 5.00
CA CYS A 97 -8.59 3.98 3.85
C CYS A 97 -9.93 4.66 4.11
N THR A 98 -10.03 5.93 3.73
CA THR A 98 -11.27 6.73 3.84
C THR A 98 -12.48 6.09 3.13
N VAL A 99 -12.26 5.25 2.12
CA VAL A 99 -13.35 4.63 1.33
C VAL A 99 -14.31 3.84 2.21
N TYR A 100 -13.79 3.00 3.12
CA TYR A 100 -14.66 2.20 4.00
C TYR A 100 -15.43 3.08 4.98
N HIS A 101 -14.79 4.09 5.56
CA HIS A 101 -15.47 5.03 6.46
C HIS A 101 -16.58 5.82 5.77
N LEU A 102 -16.44 6.13 4.49
CA LEU A 102 -17.51 6.76 3.71
C LEU A 102 -18.64 5.78 3.39
N PHE A 103 -18.32 4.51 3.11
CA PHE A 103 -19.34 3.49 2.91
C PHE A 103 -20.13 3.18 4.19
N ASP A 104 -19.51 3.29 5.37
CA ASP A 104 -20.20 3.12 6.65
C ASP A 104 -21.32 4.17 6.87
N LEU A 105 -21.30 5.28 6.13
CA LEU A 105 -22.37 6.29 6.16
C LEU A 105 -23.55 5.97 5.24
N LEU A 106 -23.41 4.97 4.35
CA LEU A 106 -24.50 4.52 3.49
C LEU A 106 -25.49 3.66 4.31
N PRO A 107 -26.81 3.70 4.03
CA PRO A 107 -27.80 2.89 4.75
C PRO A 107 -27.49 1.39 4.80
N GLU A 108 -26.88 0.86 3.74
CA GLU A 108 -26.48 -0.54 3.58
C GLU A 108 -25.01 -0.83 3.93
N GLY A 109 -24.28 0.19 4.38
CA GLY A 109 -22.84 0.11 4.60
C GLY A 109 -22.08 -0.22 3.31
N ALA A 110 -20.96 -0.94 3.44
CA ALA A 110 -20.21 -1.42 2.28
C ALA A 110 -20.91 -2.53 1.47
N ALA A 111 -22.01 -3.14 1.95
CA ALA A 111 -22.82 -4.13 1.23
C ALA A 111 -22.04 -5.22 0.44
N GLY A 112 -20.95 -5.74 1.03
CA GLY A 112 -20.10 -6.75 0.38
C GLY A 112 -19.16 -6.23 -0.72
N TRP A 113 -19.08 -4.92 -0.89
CA TRP A 113 -18.18 -4.26 -1.83
C TRP A 113 -16.72 -4.68 -1.61
N ARG A 114 -15.99 -4.81 -2.71
CA ARG A 114 -14.57 -5.17 -2.73
C ARG A 114 -13.83 -4.30 -3.75
N PRO A 115 -12.57 -3.92 -3.46
CA PRO A 115 -11.76 -3.14 -4.37
C PRO A 115 -11.47 -3.90 -5.67
N LYS A 116 -11.38 -3.15 -6.76
CA LYS A 116 -11.10 -3.66 -8.12
C LYS A 116 -9.93 -2.85 -8.71
N TYR A 117 -9.24 -3.42 -9.71
CA TYR A 117 -8.22 -2.68 -10.45
C TYR A 117 -8.82 -1.53 -11.28
N SER A 118 -10.07 -1.67 -11.73
CA SER A 118 -10.81 -0.64 -12.43
C SER A 118 -12.28 -0.66 -12.02
N TYR A 119 -12.90 0.50 -11.98
CA TYR A 119 -14.32 0.70 -11.75
C TYR A 119 -14.92 1.21 -13.06
N SER A 120 -15.88 0.47 -13.61
CA SER A 120 -16.61 0.79 -14.84
C SER A 120 -17.71 1.81 -14.60
#